data_AF-B0C7N8-F1
#
_entry.id   AF-B0C7N8-F1
#
_cell.length_a   1.000
_cell.length_b   1.000
_cell.length_c   1.000
_cell.angle_alpha   90.00
_cell.angle_beta   90.00
_cell.angle_gamma   90.00
#
_symmetry.space_group_name_H-M   'P 1'
#
loop_
_entity.id
_entity.type
_entity.pdbx_description
1 polymer ?
#
loop_
_entity_poly.entity_id
_entity_poly.type
_entity_poly.pdbx_seq_one_letter_code
_entity_poly.pdbx_strand_id
1 'polypeptide(L)'
;MALQTELLTNSFDLLRENEAEFTQVFYGTLFTDYPQVKPLFSNTHMDEQAKKLFASLLLVVNNLTKPDALSSALKGLGTRHVKYGVLPEHYPLVGSTLLKSMAATLKDQWTPDIEAAWTDAYGAITEIMLEGTDYPEEVLISESMSAT
;
A
#
# COMPACT_ATOMS: atom_id res chain seq x y z
N MET A 1 -15.48 -8.97 -4.71
CA MET A 1 -15.71 -9.26 -3.28
C MET A 1 -16.10 -7.97 -2.58
N ALA A 2 -16.95 -8.03 -1.55
CA ALA A 2 -17.20 -6.87 -0.70
C ALA A 2 -16.02 -6.71 0.26
N LEU A 3 -15.49 -5.49 0.40
CA LEU A 3 -14.41 -5.20 1.35
C LEU A 3 -14.90 -5.45 2.79
N GLN A 4 -14.04 -6.01 3.63
CA GLN A 4 -14.30 -6.23 5.06
C GLN A 4 -14.16 -4.91 5.83
N THR A 5 -15.06 -3.95 5.57
CA THR A 5 -14.89 -2.55 5.98
C THR A 5 -14.71 -2.37 7.48
N GLU A 6 -15.45 -3.12 8.30
CA GLU A 6 -15.35 -3.03 9.76
C GLU A 6 -13.98 -3.52 10.28
N LEU A 7 -13.48 -4.64 9.76
CA LEU A 7 -12.14 -5.15 10.12
C LEU A 7 -11.05 -4.17 9.70
N LEU A 8 -11.14 -3.61 8.50
CA LEU A 8 -10.18 -2.62 8.00
C LEU A 8 -10.19 -1.34 8.86
N THR A 9 -11.36 -0.82 9.20
CA THR A 9 -11.48 0.37 10.05
C THR A 9 -10.97 0.11 11.46
N ASN A 10 -11.43 -0.95 12.12
CA ASN A 10 -11.06 -1.25 13.51
C ASN A 10 -9.56 -1.54 13.63
N SER A 11 -8.99 -2.34 12.73
CA SER A 11 -7.55 -2.63 12.75
C SER A 11 -6.68 -1.42 12.40
N PHE A 12 -7.15 -0.53 11.51
CA PHE A 12 -6.47 0.75 11.26
C PHE A 12 -6.52 1.67 12.47
N ASP A 13 -7.62 1.68 13.23
CA ASP A 13 -7.73 2.48 14.45
C ASP A 13 -6.70 2.04 15.50
N LEU A 14 -6.47 0.73 15.66
CA LEU A 14 -5.39 0.19 16.50
C LEU A 14 -4.01 0.63 16.02
N LEU A 15 -3.80 0.69 14.71
CA LEU A 15 -2.55 1.13 14.10
C LEU A 15 -2.30 2.62 14.35
N ARG A 16 -3.35 3.45 14.41
CA ARG A 16 -3.26 4.91 14.62
C ARG A 16 -2.63 5.29 15.94
N GLU A 17 -2.83 4.49 16.99
CA GLU A 17 -2.18 4.71 18.28
C GLU A 17 -0.65 4.55 18.20
N ASN A 18 -0.16 3.87 17.15
CA ASN A 18 1.24 3.52 16.94
C ASN A 18 1.76 4.01 15.56
N GLU A 19 1.21 5.10 15.01
CA GLU A 19 1.53 5.62 13.66
C GLU A 19 3.05 5.77 13.41
N ALA A 20 3.77 6.36 14.37
CA ALA A 20 5.21 6.60 14.25
C ALA A 20 6.00 5.29 14.23
N GLU A 21 5.65 4.33 15.10
CA GLU A 21 6.27 3.00 15.11
C GLU A 21 5.98 2.26 13.80
N PHE A 22 4.72 2.24 13.36
CA PHE A 22 4.32 1.59 12.11
C PHE A 22 5.10 2.11 10.91
N THR A 23 5.17 3.43 10.72
CA THR A 23 5.86 4.02 9.56
C THR A 23 7.37 3.82 9.62
N GLN A 24 7.97 3.84 10.81
CA GLN A 24 9.37 3.50 11.02
C GLN A 24 9.66 2.05 10.66
N VAL A 25 8.83 1.12 11.15
CA VAL A 25 8.93 -0.31 10.82
C VAL A 25 8.76 -0.50 9.32
N PHE A 26 7.76 0.13 8.69
CA PHE A 26 7.51 0.04 7.25
C PHE A 26 8.72 0.40 6.40
N TYR A 27 9.29 1.60 6.56
CA TYR A 27 10.44 2.00 5.73
C TYR A 27 11.71 1.23 6.11
N GLY A 28 11.88 0.87 7.38
CA GLY A 28 12.97 0.01 7.82
C GLY A 28 12.93 -1.36 7.15
N THR A 29 11.76 -1.99 7.12
CA THR A 29 11.53 -3.28 6.45
C THR A 29 11.65 -3.15 4.94
N LEU A 30 11.02 -2.15 4.32
CA LEU A 30 11.06 -1.93 2.86
C LEU A 30 12.50 -1.85 2.35
N PHE A 31 13.31 -1.06 3.03
CA PHE A 31 14.69 -0.79 2.62
C PHE A 31 15.68 -1.88 3.02
N THR A 32 15.31 -2.74 3.96
CA THR A 32 16.06 -3.94 4.32
C THR A 32 15.79 -5.06 3.33
N ASP A 33 14.51 -5.37 3.11
CA ASP A 33 14.07 -6.50 2.28
C ASP A 33 14.25 -6.22 0.79
N TYR A 34 14.05 -4.95 0.38
CA TYR A 34 14.02 -4.55 -1.02
C TYR A 34 14.93 -3.33 -1.28
N PRO A 35 16.25 -3.44 -1.08
CA PRO A 35 17.17 -2.31 -1.24
C PRO A 35 17.12 -1.67 -2.64
N GLN A 36 16.66 -2.40 -3.66
CA GLN A 36 16.48 -1.89 -5.02
C GLN A 36 15.45 -0.75 -5.14
N VAL A 37 14.55 -0.58 -4.16
CA VAL A 37 13.56 0.51 -4.20
C VAL A 37 14.09 1.81 -3.57
N LYS A 38 15.22 1.77 -2.83
CA LYS A 38 15.84 2.96 -2.21
C LYS A 38 16.06 4.12 -3.19
N PRO A 39 16.49 3.90 -4.46
CA PRO A 39 16.66 4.98 -5.42
C PRO A 39 15.40 5.83 -5.64
N LEU A 40 14.19 5.24 -5.54
CA LEU A 40 12.91 5.96 -5.66
C LEU A 40 12.72 7.02 -4.57
N PHE A 41 13.43 6.89 -3.44
CA PHE A 41 13.33 7.78 -2.28
C PHE A 41 14.57 8.69 -2.11
N SER A 42 15.50 8.69 -3.07
CA SER A 42 16.80 9.39 -2.89
C SER A 42 16.70 10.90 -2.72
N ASN A 43 15.60 11.51 -3.18
CA ASN A 43 15.33 12.95 -3.06
C ASN A 43 14.10 13.23 -2.16
N THR A 44 13.80 12.32 -1.24
CA THR A 44 12.60 12.35 -0.42
C THR A 44 12.94 12.66 1.04
N HIS A 45 12.23 13.62 1.62
CA HIS A 45 12.25 13.86 3.07
C HIS A 45 11.45 12.75 3.75
N MET A 46 12.15 11.82 4.41
CA MET A 46 11.55 10.58 4.90
C MET A 46 10.52 10.79 6.01
N ASP A 47 10.65 11.85 6.80
CA ASP A 47 9.69 12.24 7.84
C ASP A 47 8.36 12.72 7.23
N GLU A 48 8.41 13.48 6.13
CA GLU A 48 7.21 13.84 5.37
C GLU A 48 6.60 12.63 4.66
N GLN A 49 7.46 11.74 4.16
CA GLN A 49 7.04 10.56 3.42
C GLN A 49 6.34 9.52 4.33
N ALA A 50 6.78 9.38 5.58
CA ALA A 50 6.07 8.64 6.61
C ALA A 50 4.64 9.15 6.80
N LYS A 51 4.48 10.47 6.98
CA LYS A 51 3.16 11.11 7.13
C LYS A 51 2.29 10.92 5.89
N LYS A 52 2.85 11.03 4.67
CA LYS A 52 2.13 10.84 3.41
C LYS A 52 1.62 9.41 3.25
N LEU A 53 2.43 8.41 3.61
CA LEU A 53 2.00 7.01 3.61
C LEU A 53 0.81 6.82 4.54
N PHE A 54 0.93 7.24 5.79
CA PHE A 54 -0.13 7.05 6.78
C PHE A 54 -1.41 7.79 6.40
N ALA A 55 -1.29 9.04 5.93
CA ALA A 55 -2.43 9.81 5.43
C ALA A 55 -3.13 9.15 4.24
N SER A 56 -2.37 8.47 3.37
CA SER A 56 -2.94 7.74 2.22
C SER A 56 -3.76 6.53 2.68
N LEU A 57 -3.26 5.77 3.66
CA LEU A 57 -4.01 4.66 4.27
C LEU A 57 -5.28 5.16 4.99
N LEU A 58 -5.17 6.26 5.74
CA LEU A 58 -6.33 6.90 6.39
C LEU A 58 -7.38 7.33 5.36
N LEU A 59 -6.96 7.90 4.23
CA LEU A 59 -7.87 8.28 3.15
C LEU A 59 -8.61 7.06 2.60
N VAL A 60 -7.91 5.95 2.37
CA VAL A 60 -8.53 4.70 1.92
C VAL A 60 -9.58 4.24 2.91
N VAL A 61 -9.21 4.10 4.19
CA VAL A 61 -10.10 3.61 5.25
C VAL A 61 -11.34 4.49 5.40
N ASN A 62 -11.17 5.82 5.37
CA ASN A 62 -12.28 6.77 5.48
C ASN A 62 -13.25 6.77 4.28
N ASN A 63 -12.85 6.18 3.15
CA ASN A 63 -13.64 6.17 1.92
C ASN A 63 -14.02 4.76 1.46
N LEU A 64 -13.87 3.72 2.30
CA LEU A 64 -14.28 2.35 1.98
C LEU A 64 -15.76 2.21 1.58
N THR A 65 -16.62 3.11 2.07
CA THR A 65 -18.05 3.16 1.74
C THR A 65 -18.40 4.10 0.58
N LYS A 66 -17.40 4.70 -0.07
CA LYS A 66 -17.53 5.65 -1.19
C LYS A 66 -16.71 5.18 -2.39
N PRO A 67 -17.09 4.06 -3.03
CA PRO A 67 -16.25 3.36 -4.01
C PRO A 67 -15.85 4.24 -5.20
N ASP A 68 -16.76 5.06 -5.75
CA ASP A 68 -16.45 5.91 -6.91
C ASP A 68 -15.42 6.99 -6.59
N ALA A 69 -15.57 7.65 -5.43
CA ALA A 69 -14.66 8.70 -4.98
C ALA A 69 -13.29 8.11 -4.64
N LEU A 70 -13.26 6.95 -3.98
CA LEU A 70 -12.03 6.23 -3.66
C LEU A 70 -11.33 5.79 -4.95
N SER A 71 -12.07 5.23 -5.92
CA SER A 71 -11.53 4.80 -7.20
C SER A 71 -10.87 5.96 -7.96
N SER A 72 -11.55 7.10 -8.07
CA SER A 72 -10.99 8.29 -8.71
C SER A 72 -9.73 8.79 -8.01
N ALA A 73 -9.70 8.79 -6.68
CA ALA A 73 -8.52 9.22 -5.91
C ALA A 73 -7.33 8.27 -6.10
N LEU A 74 -7.57 6.96 -6.09
CA LEU A 74 -6.55 5.93 -6.28
C LEU A 74 -5.99 5.93 -7.72
N LYS A 75 -6.83 6.09 -8.75
CA LYS A 75 -6.36 6.25 -10.13
C LYS A 75 -5.41 7.44 -10.26
N GLY A 76 -5.80 8.59 -9.72
CA GLY A 76 -4.95 9.78 -9.71
C GLY A 76 -3.67 9.60 -8.89
N LEU A 77 -3.69 8.77 -7.84
CA LEU A 77 -2.50 8.38 -7.10
C LEU A 77 -1.57 7.51 -7.94
N GLY A 78 -2.12 6.52 -8.66
CA GLY A 78 -1.39 5.69 -9.63
C GLY A 78 -0.69 6.52 -10.70
N THR A 79 -1.39 7.47 -11.34
CA THR A 79 -0.79 8.39 -12.32
C THR A 79 0.42 9.15 -11.75
N ARG A 80 0.38 9.52 -10.47
CA ARG A 80 1.53 10.19 -9.81
C ARG A 80 2.67 9.21 -9.53
N HIS A 81 2.37 7.95 -9.20
CA HIS A 81 3.38 6.91 -8.95
C HIS A 81 4.24 6.65 -10.18
N VAL A 82 3.65 6.67 -11.39
CA VAL A 82 4.42 6.62 -12.64
C VAL A 82 5.46 7.74 -12.71
N LYS A 83 5.06 8.98 -12.37
CA LYS A 83 5.96 10.15 -12.38
C LYS A 83 7.08 10.06 -11.33
N TYR A 84 6.89 9.23 -10.30
CA TYR A 84 7.92 8.95 -9.29
C TYR A 84 8.87 7.83 -9.71
N GLY A 85 8.66 7.21 -10.87
CA GLY A 85 9.45 6.08 -11.36
C GLY A 85 9.03 4.74 -10.76
N VAL A 86 7.86 4.67 -10.12
CA VAL A 86 7.30 3.39 -9.67
C VAL A 86 6.94 2.56 -10.90
N LEU A 87 7.05 1.24 -10.79
CA LEU A 87 6.75 0.23 -11.80
C LEU A 87 5.79 -0.79 -11.16
N PRO A 88 5.04 -1.57 -11.96
CA PRO A 88 4.14 -2.60 -11.44
C PRO A 88 4.81 -3.56 -10.44
N GLU A 89 6.05 -3.99 -10.74
CA GLU A 89 6.84 -4.88 -9.89
C GLU A 89 7.14 -4.35 -8.48
N HIS A 90 7.02 -3.03 -8.26
CA HIS A 90 7.21 -2.45 -6.92
C HIS A 90 5.98 -2.62 -6.01
N TYR A 91 4.78 -2.80 -6.56
CA TYR A 91 3.55 -2.90 -5.76
C TYR A 91 3.55 -4.16 -4.88
N PRO A 92 3.88 -5.37 -5.36
CA PRO A 92 3.97 -6.55 -4.49
C PRO A 92 4.97 -6.38 -3.34
N LEU A 93 6.09 -5.69 -3.55
CA LEU A 93 7.10 -5.42 -2.52
C LEU A 93 6.54 -4.52 -1.41
N VAL A 94 5.81 -3.48 -1.81
CA VAL A 94 5.14 -2.55 -0.89
C VAL A 94 4.02 -3.27 -0.13
N GLY A 95 3.22 -4.10 -0.79
CA GLY A 95 2.15 -4.88 -0.15
C GLY A 95 2.68 -5.85 0.91
N SER A 96 3.70 -6.63 0.56
CA SER A 96 4.39 -7.53 1.49
C SER A 96 4.94 -6.77 2.70
N THR A 97 5.60 -5.63 2.45
CA THR A 97 6.12 -4.77 3.52
C THR A 97 5.00 -4.22 4.41
N LEU A 98 3.89 -3.77 3.81
CA LEU A 98 2.75 -3.22 4.52
C LEU A 98 2.18 -4.23 5.53
N LEU A 99 1.89 -5.44 5.08
CA LEU A 99 1.34 -6.51 5.91
C LEU A 99 2.32 -6.92 7.03
N LYS A 100 3.61 -7.11 6.72
CA LYS A 100 4.65 -7.39 7.72
C LYS A 100 4.73 -6.30 8.79
N SER A 101 4.61 -5.04 8.37
CA SER A 101 4.71 -3.90 9.29
C SER A 101 3.50 -3.79 10.19
N MET A 102 2.29 -4.00 9.64
CA MET A 102 1.07 -4.06 10.44
C MET A 102 1.13 -5.21 11.45
N ALA A 103 1.58 -6.41 11.03
CA ALA A 103 1.75 -7.55 11.92
C ALA A 103 2.74 -7.26 13.05
N ALA A 104 3.88 -6.67 12.74
CA ALA A 104 4.90 -6.31 13.73
C ALA A 104 4.42 -5.25 14.73
N THR A 105 3.63 -4.26 14.28
CA THR A 105 3.08 -3.21 15.14
C THR A 105 1.93 -3.71 16.01
N LEU A 106 0.99 -4.47 15.43
CA LEU A 106 -0.22 -4.91 16.11
C LEU A 106 -0.03 -6.17 16.99
N LYS A 107 1.03 -6.97 16.72
CA LYS A 107 1.45 -8.12 17.54
C LYS A 107 0.28 -9.09 17.74
N ASP A 108 -0.12 -9.34 19.00
CA ASP A 108 -1.20 -10.27 19.35
C ASP A 108 -2.58 -9.84 18.81
N GLN A 109 -2.72 -8.58 18.39
CA GLN A 109 -3.95 -8.06 17.77
C GLN A 109 -3.99 -8.32 16.25
N TRP A 110 -2.89 -8.77 15.64
CA TRP A 110 -2.86 -9.16 14.23
C TRP A 110 -3.41 -10.59 14.08
N THR A 111 -4.66 -10.69 13.63
CA THR A 111 -5.34 -11.97 13.42
C THR A 111 -5.32 -12.39 11.94
N PRO A 112 -5.52 -13.68 11.63
CA PRO A 112 -5.64 -14.15 10.24
C PRO A 112 -6.73 -13.42 9.45
N ASP A 113 -7.84 -13.05 10.10
CA ASP A 113 -8.94 -12.34 9.44
C ASP A 113 -8.54 -10.90 9.06
N ILE A 114 -7.76 -10.22 9.93
CA ILE A 114 -7.21 -8.89 9.65
C ILE A 114 -6.20 -8.98 8.50
N GLU A 115 -5.32 -9.98 8.51
CA GLU A 115 -4.36 -10.21 7.44
C GLU A 115 -5.04 -10.45 6.09
N ALA A 116 -6.05 -11.30 6.05
CA ALA A 116 -6.84 -11.55 4.85
C ALA A 116 -7.54 -10.27 4.36
N ALA A 117 -8.17 -9.52 5.27
CA ALA A 117 -8.83 -8.26 4.93
C ALA A 117 -7.89 -7.23 4.30
N TRP A 118 -6.70 -7.04 4.89
CA TRP A 118 -5.70 -6.10 4.36
C TRP A 118 -5.06 -6.58 3.07
N THR A 119 -4.87 -7.89 2.91
CA THR A 119 -4.38 -8.49 1.66
C THR A 119 -5.34 -8.20 0.52
N ASP A 120 -6.63 -8.48 0.71
CA ASP A 120 -7.67 -8.21 -0.29
C ASP A 120 -7.79 -6.72 -0.60
N ALA A 121 -7.76 -5.87 0.44
CA ALA A 121 -7.82 -4.42 0.28
C ALA A 121 -6.62 -3.89 -0.51
N TYR A 122 -5.41 -4.35 -0.20
CA TYR A 122 -4.19 -3.93 -0.90
C TYR A 122 -4.21 -4.36 -2.38
N GLY A 123 -4.69 -5.58 -2.66
CA GLY A 123 -4.88 -6.06 -4.02
C GLY A 123 -5.82 -5.16 -4.83
N ALA A 124 -7.00 -4.87 -4.27
CA ALA A 124 -7.98 -3.99 -4.93
C ALA A 124 -7.45 -2.56 -5.13
N ILE A 125 -6.72 -2.02 -4.14
CA ILE A 125 -6.09 -0.69 -4.26
C ILE A 125 -5.07 -0.68 -5.41
N THR A 126 -4.23 -1.71 -5.48
CA THR A 126 -3.19 -1.84 -6.50
C THR A 126 -3.79 -1.92 -7.90
N GLU A 127 -4.82 -2.75 -8.09
CA GLU A 127 -5.54 -2.86 -9.36
C GLU A 127 -6.07 -1.50 -9.83
N ILE A 128 -6.77 -0.78 -8.96
CA ILE A 128 -7.31 0.55 -9.28
C ILE A 128 -6.20 1.58 -9.54
N MET A 129 -5.11 1.54 -8.79
CA MET A 129 -3.97 2.43 -9.03
C MET A 129 -3.37 2.16 -10.42
N LEU A 130 -3.17 0.90 -10.79
CA LEU A 130 -2.65 0.49 -12.10
C LEU A 130 -3.58 0.90 -13.24
N GLU A 131 -4.91 0.81 -13.08
CA GLU A 131 -5.88 1.36 -14.05
C GLU A 131 -5.72 2.87 -14.30
N GLY A 132 -5.18 3.61 -13.32
CA GLY A 132 -4.92 5.05 -13.44
C GLY A 132 -3.58 5.40 -14.08
N THR A 133 -2.78 4.41 -14.48
CA THR A 133 -1.46 4.62 -15.07
C THR A 133 -1.51 4.65 -16.59
N ASP A 134 -0.46 5.19 -17.19
CA ASP A 134 -0.20 5.20 -18.62
C ASP A 134 0.96 4.27 -18.99
N TYR A 135 1.17 3.20 -18.21
CA TYR A 135 2.18 2.20 -18.54
C TYR A 135 1.89 1.59 -19.92
N PRO A 136 2.93 1.39 -20.76
CA PRO A 136 2.77 0.64 -22.00
C PRO A 136 2.44 -0.82 -21.68
N GLU A 137 1.65 -1.48 -22.54
CA GLU A 137 1.14 -2.85 -22.30
C GLU A 137 2.27 -3.85 -21.99
N GLU A 138 3.46 -3.66 -22.58
CA GLU A 138 4.62 -4.53 -22.37
C GLU A 138 5.11 -4.53 -20.91
N VAL A 139 4.97 -3.40 -20.21
CA VAL A 139 5.32 -3.25 -18.79
C VAL A 139 4.29 -3.93 -17.88
N LEU A 140 3.04 -4.05 -18.34
CA LEU A 140 1.97 -4.73 -17.62
C LEU A 140 2.00 -6.26 -17.87
N ILE A 141 2.37 -6.69 -19.08
CA ILE A 141 2.36 -8.11 -19.50
C ILE A 141 3.55 -8.90 -18.94
N SER A 142 4.71 -8.28 -18.71
CA SER A 142 5.90 -8.96 -18.19
C SER A 142 5.68 -9.68 -16.85
N GLU A 143 4.64 -9.29 -16.10
CA GLU A 143 4.24 -9.95 -14.85
C GLU A 143 3.36 -11.20 -15.05
N SER A 144 2.52 -11.25 -16.08
CA SER A 144 1.65 -12.41 -16.33
C SER A 144 2.44 -13.67 -16.74
N MET A 145 3.63 -13.48 -17.33
CA MET A 145 4.47 -14.54 -17.89
C MET A 145 5.57 -15.04 -16.93
N SER A 146 5.77 -14.39 -15.77
CA SER A 146 6.77 -14.80 -14.78
C SER A 146 6.21 -15.69 -13.66
N ALA A 147 4.91 -16.03 -13.71
CA ALA A 147 4.22 -16.89 -12.73
C ALA A 147 3.86 -18.29 -13.29
N THR A 148 4.72 -18.86 -14.14
CA THR A 148 4.68 -20.26 -14.60
C THR A 148 5.93 -21.00 -14.15
#